data_AF-A0A0S4UGN0-F1
#
_entry.id   AF-A0A0S4UGN0-F1
#
_cell.length_a   1.000
_cell.length_b   1.000
_cell.length_c   1.000
_cell.angle_alpha   90.00
_cell.angle_beta   90.00
_cell.angle_gamma   90.00
#
_symmetry.space_group_name_H-M   'P 1'
#
loop_
_entity.id
_entity.type
_entity.pdbx_description
1 polymer ?
#
loop_
_entity_poly.entity_id
_entity_poly.type
_entity_poly.pdbx_seq_one_letter_code
_entity_poly.pdbx_strand_id
1 'polypeptide(L)'
;MCIRDSSYVDPLTGKVVQTDERLAADHIVPKNWIKQQPGFDQLTPAQQSAILNDPINTQGLPTSFNSSKGAKMPGDWTAYKGQPLDSGYIKSSAEQAEAIRSYITNRINSLRGTN
;
A
#
# COMPACT_ATOMS: atom_id res chain seq x y z
N MET A 1 23.38 11.69 -0.80
CA MET A 1 22.26 12.52 -1.28
C MET A 1 21.09 12.24 -0.35
N CYS A 2 20.89 13.10 0.65
CA CYS A 2 19.89 12.92 1.70
C CYS A 2 18.59 13.57 1.20
N ILE A 3 17.56 12.77 0.93
CA ILE A 3 16.24 13.29 0.57
C ILE A 3 15.66 13.91 1.85
N ARG A 4 15.49 15.24 1.82
CA ARG A 4 15.26 16.10 2.99
C ARG A 4 13.83 16.13 3.52
N ASP A 5 12.91 15.32 2.98
CA ASP A 5 11.50 15.31 3.39
C ASP A 5 10.96 13.87 3.50
N SER A 6 11.49 13.07 4.42
CA SER A 6 10.94 11.73 4.71
C SER A 6 9.80 11.86 5.72
N SER A 7 8.63 12.26 5.23
CA SER A 7 7.41 12.30 6.05
C SER A 7 6.54 11.07 5.84
N TYR A 8 5.90 10.56 6.89
CA TYR A 8 4.91 9.48 6.81
C TYR A 8 3.70 9.78 7.67
N VAL A 9 2.56 9.16 7.39
CA VAL A 9 1.37 9.25 8.27
C VAL A 9 1.53 8.25 9.40
N ASP A 10 1.61 8.74 10.64
CA ASP A 10 1.72 7.91 11.83
C ASP A 10 0.43 7.11 12.06
N PRO A 11 0.48 5.76 12.02
CA PRO A 11 -0.67 4.89 12.23
C PRO A 11 -1.34 5.06 13.60
N LEU A 12 -0.59 5.50 14.61
CA LEU A 12 -1.10 5.65 15.98
C LEU A 12 -1.83 6.98 16.20
N THR A 13 -1.45 8.03 15.47
CA THR A 13 -1.97 9.38 15.67
C THR A 13 -2.73 9.94 14.47
N GLY A 14 -2.64 9.28 13.30
CA GLY A 14 -3.22 9.74 12.04
C GLY A 14 -2.58 11.00 11.46
N LYS A 15 -1.46 11.47 12.02
CA LYS A 15 -0.80 12.72 11.62
C LYS A 15 0.43 12.48 10.77
N VAL A 16 0.75 13.43 9.90
CA VAL A 16 2.00 13.42 9.15
C VAL A 16 3.15 13.74 10.11
N VAL A 17 4.11 12.81 10.21
CA VAL A 17 5.32 12.92 11.02
C VAL A 17 6.51 13.02 10.08
N GLN A 18 7.33 14.05 10.28
CA GLN A 18 8.64 14.18 9.66
C GLN A 18 9.62 13.27 10.39
N THR A 19 10.40 12.46 9.67
CA THR A 19 11.41 11.61 10.26
C THR A 19 12.72 11.67 9.48
N ASP A 20 13.84 11.57 10.20
CA ASP A 20 15.15 11.34 9.61
C ASP A 20 15.42 9.83 9.43
N GLU A 21 14.50 8.97 9.90
CA GLU A 21 14.60 7.52 9.75
C GLU A 21 14.39 7.08 8.29
N ARG A 22 15.09 6.01 7.90
CA ARG A 22 14.90 5.40 6.60
C ARG A 22 13.52 4.73 6.54
N LEU A 23 12.63 5.31 5.75
CA LEU A 23 11.33 4.72 5.42
C LEU A 23 11.53 3.50 4.51
N ALA A 24 10.84 2.41 4.83
CA ALA A 24 10.72 1.24 3.97
C ALA A 24 9.55 1.44 3.00
N ALA A 25 9.68 0.92 1.78
CA ALA A 25 8.57 0.86 0.83
C ALA A 25 7.61 -0.26 1.25
N ASP A 26 6.53 0.11 1.93
CA ASP A 26 5.44 -0.80 2.29
C ASP A 26 4.42 -0.86 1.15
N HIS A 27 3.92 -2.06 0.83
CA HIS A 27 2.85 -2.19 -0.15
C HIS A 27 1.51 -1.93 0.54
N ILE A 28 0.75 -0.96 0.04
CA ILE A 28 -0.54 -0.60 0.64
C ILE A 28 -1.48 -1.80 0.54
N VAL A 29 -1.66 -2.34 -0.68
CA VAL A 29 -2.41 -3.56 -0.97
C VAL A 29 -1.43 -4.73 -1.19
N PRO A 30 -1.66 -5.90 -0.54
CA PRO A 30 -0.82 -7.08 -0.69
C PRO A 30 -0.77 -7.57 -2.14
N LYS A 31 0.44 -7.91 -2.60
CA LYS A 31 0.66 -8.50 -3.94
C LYS A 31 -0.19 -9.75 -4.19
N ASN A 32 -0.50 -10.53 -3.16
CA ASN A 32 -1.34 -11.71 -3.28
C ASN A 32 -2.78 -11.35 -3.70
N TRP A 33 -3.33 -10.25 -3.18
CA TRP A 33 -4.65 -9.78 -3.60
C TRP A 33 -4.65 -9.37 -5.07
N ILE A 34 -3.59 -8.68 -5.52
CA ILE A 34 -3.40 -8.27 -6.92
C ILE A 34 -3.38 -9.49 -7.85
N LYS A 35 -2.64 -10.54 -7.48
CA LYS A 35 -2.55 -11.78 -8.26
C LYS A 35 -3.87 -12.53 -8.38
N GLN A 36 -4.78 -12.33 -7.42
CA GLN A 36 -6.12 -12.93 -7.43
C GLN A 36 -7.13 -12.10 -8.26
N GLN A 37 -6.73 -10.95 -8.81
CA GLN A 37 -7.65 -10.13 -9.59
C GLN A 37 -7.98 -10.78 -10.93
N PRO A 38 -9.26 -10.78 -11.34
CA PRO A 38 -9.68 -11.36 -12.61
C PRO A 38 -8.91 -10.78 -13.80
N GLY A 39 -8.22 -11.65 -14.54
CA GLY A 39 -7.47 -11.27 -15.74
C GLY A 39 -6.06 -10.77 -15.49
N PHE A 40 -5.56 -10.77 -14.25
CA PHE A 40 -4.15 -10.53 -13.96
C PHE A 40 -3.24 -11.61 -14.59
N ASP A 41 -3.69 -12.86 -14.54
CA ASP A 41 -3.05 -14.03 -15.16
C ASP A 41 -3.00 -13.96 -16.69
N GLN A 42 -3.88 -13.16 -17.32
CA GLN A 42 -3.93 -12.94 -18.77
C GLN A 42 -2.92 -11.88 -19.24
N LEU A 43 -2.32 -11.13 -18.33
CA LEU A 43 -1.33 -10.11 -18.65
C LEU A 43 0.06 -10.73 -18.91
N THR A 44 0.89 -10.02 -19.69
CA THR A 44 2.28 -10.43 -19.89
C THR A 44 3.07 -10.34 -18.58
N PRO A 45 4.17 -11.11 -18.42
CA PRO A 45 5.03 -11.03 -17.23
C PRO A 45 5.54 -9.61 -16.94
N ALA A 46 5.80 -8.82 -17.98
CA ALA A 46 6.22 -7.42 -17.84
C ALA A 46 5.11 -6.54 -17.25
N GLN A 47 3.87 -6.68 -17.74
CA GLN A 47 2.70 -5.96 -17.22
C GLN A 47 2.37 -6.39 -15.77
N GLN A 48 2.42 -7.69 -15.48
CA GLN A 48 2.23 -8.22 -14.14
C GLN A 48 3.25 -7.61 -13.16
N SER A 49 4.54 -7.60 -13.54
CA SER A 49 5.59 -7.00 -12.72
C SER A 49 5.40 -5.50 -12.53
N ALA A 50 4.95 -4.78 -13.56
CA ALA A 50 4.66 -3.35 -13.48
C ALA A 50 3.54 -3.04 -12.47
N ILE A 51 2.45 -3.82 -12.47
CA ILE A 51 1.34 -3.64 -11.52
C ILE A 51 1.76 -4.04 -10.10
N LEU A 52 2.50 -5.14 -9.96
CA LEU A 52 2.94 -5.63 -8.64
C LEU A 52 3.93 -4.70 -7.95
N ASN A 53 4.71 -3.95 -8.72
CA ASN A 53 5.71 -3.00 -8.23
C ASN A 53 5.32 -1.55 -8.55
N ASP A 54 4.04 -1.28 -8.75
CA ASP A 54 3.56 0.06 -9.07
C ASP A 54 3.80 0.99 -7.87
N PRO A 55 4.49 2.13 -8.05
CA PRO A 55 4.76 3.07 -6.96
C PRO A 55 3.48 3.62 -6.32
N ILE A 56 2.34 3.64 -7.02
CA ILE A 56 1.06 4.05 -6.43
C ILE A 56 0.58 3.11 -5.33
N ASN A 57 0.99 1.83 -5.38
CA ASN A 57 0.71 0.83 -4.36
C ASN A 57 1.80 0.78 -3.28
N THR A 58 2.71 1.76 -3.24
CA THR A 58 3.76 1.83 -2.22
C THR A 58 3.63 3.09 -1.37
N GLN A 59 3.83 2.94 -0.07
CA GLN A 59 3.92 4.04 0.88
C GLN A 59 5.24 3.96 1.65
N GLY A 60 5.80 5.11 2.00
CA GLY A 60 6.92 5.19 2.93
C GLY A 60 6.42 4.98 4.35
N LEU A 61 6.89 3.92 5.00
CA LEU A 61 6.53 3.61 6.38
C LEU A 61 7.78 3.18 7.16
N PRO A 62 7.95 3.57 8.44
CA PRO A 62 9.07 3.09 9.23
C PRO A 62 9.10 1.56 9.29
N THR A 63 10.30 1.00 9.28
CA THR A 63 10.50 -0.47 9.25
C THR A 63 9.73 -1.19 10.36
N SER A 64 9.64 -0.57 11.53
CA SER A 64 8.92 -1.11 12.69
C SER A 64 7.42 -1.28 12.46
N PHE A 65 6.77 -0.31 11.81
CA PHE A 65 5.36 -0.36 11.45
C PHE A 65 5.13 -1.31 10.27
N ASN A 66 5.98 -1.25 9.24
CA ASN A 66 5.95 -2.16 8.10
C ASN A 66 6.00 -3.63 8.54
N SER A 67 6.92 -3.98 9.44
CA SER A 67 7.02 -5.33 9.99
C SER A 67 5.78 -5.77 10.79
N SER A 68 5.10 -4.85 11.47
CA SER A 68 3.90 -5.19 12.23
C SER A 68 2.65 -5.29 11.37
N LYS A 69 2.53 -4.48 10.31
CA LYS A 69 1.43 -4.55 9.35
C LYS A 69 1.51 -5.86 8.56
N GLY A 70 2.71 -6.19 8.06
CA GLY A 70 2.96 -7.40 7.29
C GLY A 70 2.06 -7.48 6.04
N ALA A 71 1.45 -8.64 5.80
CA ALA A 71 0.57 -8.86 4.65
C ALA A 71 -0.92 -8.53 4.91
N LYS A 72 -1.22 -7.82 6.01
CA LYS A 72 -2.61 -7.45 6.35
C LYS A 72 -3.12 -6.36 5.41
N MET A 73 -4.40 -6.42 5.08
CA MET A 73 -5.06 -5.34 4.34
C MET A 73 -5.16 -4.08 5.21
N PRO A 74 -5.09 -2.88 4.60
CA PRO A 74 -5.51 -1.65 5.26
C PRO A 74 -6.97 -1.79 5.72
N GLY A 75 -7.24 -1.57 7.01
CA GLY A 75 -8.52 -1.89 7.66
C GLY A 75 -8.47 -3.10 8.60
N ASP A 76 -7.73 -4.16 8.23
CA ASP A 76 -7.54 -5.35 9.11
C ASP A 76 -6.42 -5.13 10.14
N TRP A 77 -5.52 -4.19 9.85
CA TRP A 77 -4.52 -3.74 10.80
C TRP A 77 -5.14 -2.67 11.70
N THR A 78 -5.56 -3.06 12.90
CA THR A 78 -6.27 -2.18 13.85
C THR A 78 -5.49 -1.90 15.14
N ALA A 79 -4.38 -2.61 15.37
CA ALA A 79 -3.53 -2.41 16.54
C ALA A 79 -2.04 -2.64 16.22
N TYR A 80 -1.18 -1.87 16.87
CA TYR A 80 0.28 -1.99 16.84
C TYR A 80 0.81 -2.14 18.25
N LYS A 81 1.53 -3.23 18.54
CA LYS A 81 2.11 -3.52 19.88
C LYS A 81 1.13 -3.39 21.05
N GLY A 82 -0.14 -3.76 20.85
CA GLY A 82 -1.19 -3.66 21.88
C GLY A 82 -1.83 -2.28 22.02
N GLN A 83 -1.40 -1.29 21.24
CA GLN A 83 -2.07 0.01 21.12
C GLN A 83 -3.00 0.00 19.90
N PRO A 84 -4.27 0.44 20.04
CA PRO A 84 -5.14 0.61 18.89
C PRO A 84 -4.58 1.71 17.97
N LEU A 85 -4.71 1.51 16.67
CA LEU A 85 -4.41 2.56 15.68
C LEU A 85 -5.46 3.66 15.76
N ASP A 86 -5.10 4.84 15.24
CA ASP A 86 -6.04 5.95 15.12
C ASP A 86 -7.21 5.57 14.19
N SER A 87 -8.43 5.88 14.60
CA SER A 87 -9.63 5.55 13.81
C SER A 87 -9.71 6.33 12.50
N GLY A 88 -9.20 7.56 12.48
CA GLY A 88 -9.02 8.35 11.27
C GLY A 88 -8.00 7.70 10.33
N TYR A 89 -6.86 7.25 10.86
CA TYR A 89 -5.88 6.50 10.07
C TYR A 89 -6.46 5.21 9.48
N ILE A 90 -7.15 4.39 10.27
CA ILE A 90 -7.77 3.16 9.79
C ILE A 90 -8.72 3.49 8.62
N LYS A 91 -9.58 4.51 8.78
CA LYS A 91 -10.51 4.92 7.73
C LYS A 91 -9.79 5.42 6.48
N SER A 92 -8.85 6.36 6.61
CA SER A 92 -8.11 6.91 5.48
C SER A 92 -7.25 5.86 4.77
N SER A 93 -6.64 4.93 5.51
CA SER A 93 -5.87 3.82 4.94
C SER A 93 -6.77 2.83 4.18
N ALA A 94 -8.00 2.58 4.66
CA ALA A 94 -8.99 1.76 3.97
C ALA A 94 -9.48 2.46 2.69
N GLU A 95 -9.81 3.76 2.74
CA GLU A 95 -10.20 4.56 1.58
C GLU A 95 -9.09 4.60 0.51
N GLN A 96 -7.84 4.79 0.94
CA GLN A 96 -6.68 4.74 0.05
C GLN A 96 -6.52 3.35 -0.59
N ALA A 97 -6.69 2.28 0.20
CA ALA A 97 -6.65 0.93 -0.32
C ALA A 97 -7.76 0.68 -1.35
N GLU A 98 -8.98 1.16 -1.12
CA GLU A 98 -10.07 1.05 -2.10
C GLU A 98 -9.79 1.82 -3.38
N ALA A 99 -9.22 3.02 -3.29
CA ALA A 99 -8.79 3.79 -4.45
C ALA A 99 -7.73 3.03 -5.26
N ILE A 100 -6.72 2.45 -4.59
CA ILE A 100 -5.67 1.66 -5.23
C ILE A 100 -6.22 0.36 -5.82
N ARG A 101 -7.11 -0.34 -5.12
CA ARG A 101 -7.79 -1.53 -5.64
C ARG A 101 -8.53 -1.20 -6.94
N SER A 102 -9.29 -0.11 -6.94
CA SER A 102 -10.03 0.36 -8.11
C SER A 102 -9.07 0.73 -9.26
N TYR A 103 -7.98 1.43 -8.95
CA TYR A 103 -6.91 1.74 -9.91
C TYR A 103 -6.31 0.47 -10.53
N ILE A 104 -5.92 -0.51 -9.71
CA ILE A 104 -5.32 -1.77 -10.16
C ILE A 104 -6.30 -2.55 -11.04
N THR A 105 -7.56 -2.68 -10.62
CA THR A 105 -8.60 -3.34 -11.43
C THR A 105 -8.79 -2.65 -12.77
N ASN A 106 -8.88 -1.31 -12.79
CA ASN A 106 -8.99 -0.55 -14.02
C ASN A 106 -7.75 -0.69 -14.91
N ARG A 107 -6.55 -0.73 -14.31
CA ARG A 107 -5.29 -0.91 -15.02
C ARG A 107 -5.23 -2.29 -15.68
N ILE A 108 -5.60 -3.35 -14.96
CA ILE A 108 -5.70 -4.72 -15.50
C ILE A 108 -6.70 -4.74 -16.66
N ASN A 109 -7.89 -4.20 -16.49
CA ASN A 109 -8.91 -4.16 -17.54
C ASN A 109 -8.46 -3.37 -18.77
N SER A 110 -7.78 -2.23 -18.59
CA SER A 110 -7.24 -1.44 -19.69
C SER A 110 -6.18 -2.19 -20.50
N LEU A 111 -5.31 -2.94 -19.82
CA LEU A 111 -4.28 -3.77 -20.45
C LEU A 111 -4.86 -5.04 -21.12
N ARG A 112 -6.04 -5.50 -20.68
CA ARG A 112 -6.78 -6.61 -21.31
C ARG A 112 -7.61 -6.16 -22.51
N GLY A 113 -8.19 -4.96 -22.45
CA GLY A 113 -9.01 -4.37 -23.50
C GLY A 113 -8.22 -3.76 -24.67
N THR A 114 -6.92 -4.05 -24.76
CA THR A 114 -6.05 -3.63 -25.86
C THR A 114 -5.96 -4.68 -26.99
N ASN A 115 -7.00 -5.48 -27.18
CA ASN A 115 -7.15 -6.43 -28.29
C ASN A 115 -8.29 -6.00 -29.21
#